data_AF-A0A257DCM5-F1
#
_entry.id   AF-A0A257DCM5-F1
#
_cell.length_a   1.000
_cell.length_b   1.000
_cell.length_c   1.000
_cell.angle_alpha   90.00
_cell.angle_beta   90.00
_cell.angle_gamma   90.00
#
_symmetry.space_group_name_H-M   'P 1'
#
loop_
_entity.id
_entity.type
_entity.pdbx_description
1 polymer ?
#
loop_
_entity_poly.entity_id
_entity_poly.type
_entity_poly.pdbx_seq_one_letter_code
_entity_poly.pdbx_strand_id
1 'polypeptide(L)'
;MADLTGGSGAKKAMASAAEVASQIIDRADRDVALVVQLVGESQYLLVRHFETFIEGELARRGVVYGEHLLLRPLVETHGRELAEFVLSGVAIHHRFGLSALEKPTGDPLRLLRSDLWDSIRSHTEDAERHFVSEAGGLPKIITELEQNLPKMVRRPAE
;
A
#
# COMPACT_ATOMS: atom_id res chain seq x y z
N MET A 1 -68.57 1.66 -14.78
CA MET A 1 -68.01 0.75 -13.78
C MET A 1 -66.51 0.73 -14.02
N ALA A 2 -65.76 1.40 -13.15
CA ALA A 2 -64.31 1.54 -13.19
C ALA A 2 -63.63 0.28 -12.63
N ASP A 3 -62.46 -0.09 -13.19
CA ASP A 3 -61.18 -0.26 -12.48
C ASP A 3 -60.19 -1.11 -13.32
N LEU A 4 -59.07 -0.51 -13.77
CA LEU A 4 -57.71 -0.54 -13.18
C LEU A 4 -56.87 -1.70 -13.73
N THR A 5 -56.01 -1.45 -14.72
CA THR A 5 -54.58 -1.13 -14.55
C THR A 5 -53.78 -2.14 -13.74
N GLY A 6 -52.69 -2.60 -14.36
CA GLY A 6 -51.39 -2.57 -13.69
C GLY A 6 -51.04 -3.81 -12.89
N GLY A 7 -50.33 -4.71 -13.54
CA GLY A 7 -49.62 -5.80 -12.87
C GLY A 7 -48.37 -6.25 -13.63
N SER A 8 -47.67 -5.32 -14.30
CA SER A 8 -46.30 -5.54 -14.79
C SER A 8 -45.34 -5.59 -13.59
N GLY A 9 -45.56 -6.58 -12.72
CA GLY A 9 -44.62 -6.99 -11.69
C GLY A 9 -43.56 -7.87 -12.32
N ALA A 10 -42.75 -7.30 -13.21
CA ALA A 10 -41.47 -7.87 -13.55
C ALA A 10 -40.64 -7.86 -12.26
N LYS A 11 -40.77 -8.92 -11.45
CA LYS A 11 -39.74 -9.27 -10.46
C LYS A 11 -38.46 -9.30 -11.26
N LYS A 12 -37.59 -8.31 -11.02
CA LYS A 12 -36.25 -8.22 -11.58
C LYS A 12 -35.60 -9.58 -11.37
N ALA A 13 -35.61 -10.43 -12.39
CA ALA A 13 -35.03 -11.77 -12.28
C ALA A 13 -33.57 -11.52 -11.92
N MET A 14 -33.12 -12.05 -10.79
CA MET A 14 -31.72 -11.95 -10.42
C MET A 14 -30.93 -12.57 -11.58
N ALA A 15 -30.07 -11.76 -12.19
CA ALA A 15 -29.18 -12.23 -13.23
C ALA A 15 -28.41 -13.43 -12.69
N SER A 16 -28.36 -14.50 -13.47
CA SER A 16 -27.57 -15.68 -13.17
C SER A 16 -26.09 -15.29 -13.05
N ALA A 17 -25.31 -16.10 -12.31
CA ALA A 17 -23.88 -15.87 -12.18
C ALA A 17 -23.16 -15.78 -13.55
N ALA A 18 -23.63 -16.56 -14.54
CA ALA A 18 -23.09 -16.55 -15.90
C ALA A 18 -23.38 -15.23 -16.64
N GLU A 19 -24.58 -14.68 -16.49
CA GLU A 19 -24.94 -13.38 -17.08
C GLU A 19 -24.13 -12.24 -16.44
N VAL A 20 -23.94 -12.27 -15.13
CA VAL A 20 -23.11 -11.30 -14.43
C VAL A 20 -21.65 -11.38 -14.88
N ALA A 21 -21.08 -12.58 -14.96
CA ALA A 21 -19.70 -12.78 -15.42
C ALA A 21 -19.52 -12.30 -16.87
N SER A 22 -20.47 -12.59 -17.76
CA SER A 22 -20.43 -12.14 -19.16
C SER A 22 -20.44 -10.61 -19.25
N GLN A 23 -21.31 -9.94 -18.49
CA GLN A 23 -21.37 -8.48 -18.46
C GLN A 23 -20.09 -7.82 -17.90
N ILE A 24 -19.33 -8.51 -17.04
CA ILE A 24 -18.04 -8.03 -16.54
C ILE A 24 -16.98 -8.18 -17.63
N ILE A 25 -16.92 -9.35 -18.29
CA ILE A 25 -15.94 -9.63 -19.35
C ILE A 25 -16.15 -8.73 -20.57
N ASP A 26 -17.40 -8.42 -20.93
CA ASP A 26 -17.74 -7.48 -22.02
C ASP A 26 -17.15 -6.08 -21.79
N ARG A 27 -16.76 -5.75 -20.55
CA ARG A 27 -16.17 -4.46 -20.15
C ARG A 27 -14.72 -4.59 -19.69
N ALA A 28 -14.10 -5.77 -19.85
CA ALA A 28 -12.81 -6.08 -19.24
C ALA A 28 -11.70 -5.11 -19.66
N ASP A 29 -11.68 -4.65 -20.92
CA ASP A 29 -10.69 -3.68 -21.39
C ASP A 29 -10.73 -2.33 -20.65
N ARG A 30 -11.86 -1.99 -20.02
CA ARG A 30 -12.03 -0.77 -19.22
C ARG A 30 -11.98 -1.05 -17.72
N ASP A 31 -12.59 -2.14 -17.29
CA ASP A 31 -12.94 -2.38 -15.89
C ASP A 31 -12.01 -3.40 -15.20
N VAL A 32 -11.17 -4.14 -15.96
CA VAL A 32 -10.23 -5.13 -15.43
C VAL A 32 -8.79 -4.63 -15.61
N ALA A 33 -8.05 -4.62 -14.51
CA ALA A 33 -6.62 -4.31 -14.50
C ALA A 33 -5.84 -5.46 -13.86
N LEU A 34 -4.76 -5.86 -14.51
CA LEU A 34 -3.74 -6.74 -13.98
C LEU A 34 -2.68 -5.88 -13.29
N VAL A 35 -2.31 -6.27 -12.07
CA VAL A 35 -1.36 -5.51 -11.24
C VAL A 35 -0.16 -6.36 -10.89
N VAL A 36 1.01 -5.73 -10.85
CA VAL A 36 2.22 -6.37 -10.32
C VAL A 36 2.14 -6.37 -8.79
N GLN A 37 2.31 -7.55 -8.19
CA GLN A 37 2.49 -7.70 -6.75
C GLN A 37 3.87 -8.28 -6.46
N LEU A 38 4.68 -7.56 -5.69
CA LEU A 38 5.90 -8.13 -5.11
C LEU A 38 5.50 -8.96 -3.91
N VAL A 39 6.03 -10.17 -3.79
CA VAL A 39 5.70 -11.13 -2.72
C VAL A 39 6.97 -11.73 -2.13
N GLY A 40 6.85 -12.32 -0.94
CA GLY A 40 7.92 -13.09 -0.31
C GLY A 40 9.14 -12.24 0.06
N GLU A 41 10.34 -12.74 -0.25
CA GLU A 41 11.62 -12.15 0.14
C GLU A 41 11.80 -10.70 -0.36
N SER A 42 11.24 -10.36 -1.52
CA SER A 42 11.31 -8.99 -2.04
C SER A 42 10.61 -7.96 -1.14
N GLN A 43 9.51 -8.34 -0.48
CA GLN A 43 8.86 -7.46 0.50
C GLN A 43 9.73 -7.33 1.76
N TYR A 44 10.34 -8.44 2.19
CA TYR A 44 11.23 -8.43 3.34
C TYR A 44 12.45 -7.53 3.11
N LEU A 45 13.08 -7.59 1.93
CA LEU A 45 14.19 -6.70 1.57
C LEU A 45 13.83 -5.23 1.70
N LEU A 46 12.62 -4.86 1.28
CA LEU A 46 12.14 -3.49 1.34
C LEU A 46 11.87 -3.03 2.77
N VAL A 47 11.23 -3.86 3.60
CA VAL A 47 11.02 -3.59 5.02
C VAL A 47 12.37 -3.41 5.73
N ARG A 48 13.33 -4.32 5.49
CA ARG A 48 14.67 -4.26 6.09
C ARG A 48 15.45 -3.02 5.69
N HIS A 49 15.32 -2.61 4.42
CA HIS A 49 15.89 -1.36 3.94
C HIS A 49 15.34 -0.18 4.74
N PHE A 50 14.02 -0.07 4.89
CA PHE A 50 13.42 1.03 5.63
C PHE A 50 13.69 1.00 7.13
N GLU A 51 13.72 -0.17 7.78
CA GLU A 51 14.16 -0.29 9.18
C GLU A 51 15.57 0.30 9.36
N THR A 52 16.51 -0.12 8.51
CA THR A 52 17.90 0.36 8.55
C THR A 52 18.01 1.85 8.25
N PHE A 53 17.22 2.33 7.28
CA PHE A 53 17.16 3.74 6.91
C PHE A 53 16.66 4.60 8.08
N ILE A 54 15.54 4.22 8.70
CA ILE A 54 14.94 4.95 9.83
C ILE A 54 15.91 4.97 11.03
N GLU A 55 16.55 3.84 11.35
CA GLU A 55 17.57 3.77 12.39
C GLU A 55 18.73 4.75 12.12
N GLY A 56 19.21 4.80 10.87
CA GLY A 56 20.23 5.75 10.46
C GLY A 56 19.80 7.21 10.57
N GLU A 57 18.57 7.53 10.20
CA GLU A 57 18.02 8.89 10.33
C GLU A 57 17.86 9.30 11.80
N LEU A 58 17.38 8.40 12.66
CA LEU A 58 17.24 8.63 14.09
C LEU A 58 18.60 8.86 14.75
N ALA A 59 19.59 8.03 14.43
CA ALA A 59 20.95 8.17 14.93
C ALA A 59 21.58 9.52 14.53
N ARG A 60 21.37 9.99 13.29
CA ARG A 60 21.82 11.33 12.85
C ARG A 60 21.17 12.48 13.60
N ARG A 61 20.01 12.24 14.23
CA ARG A 61 19.27 13.19 15.07
C ARG A 61 19.55 13.00 16.56
N GLY A 62 20.52 12.18 16.92
CA GLY A 62 20.95 11.95 18.30
C GLY A 62 20.06 10.97 19.09
N VAL A 63 19.20 10.21 18.40
CA VAL A 63 18.34 9.19 19.02
C VAL A 63 19.04 7.83 18.89
N VAL A 64 19.55 7.27 20.00
CA VAL A 64 20.32 6.02 19.99
C VAL A 64 19.46 4.82 20.36
N TYR A 65 19.69 3.71 19.65
CA TYR A 65 19.02 2.44 19.90
C TYR A 65 19.39 1.90 21.29
N GLY A 66 18.39 1.59 22.12
CA GLY A 66 18.55 1.11 23.49
C GLY A 66 18.32 2.16 24.59
N GLU A 67 18.36 3.45 24.26
CA GLU A 67 18.01 4.53 25.21
C GLU A 67 16.49 4.75 25.30
N HIS A 68 15.76 4.27 24.29
CA HIS A 68 14.33 4.52 24.10
C HIS A 68 13.54 3.22 23.95
N LEU A 69 12.62 2.95 24.87
CA LEU A 69 11.81 1.72 24.92
C LEU A 69 10.88 1.58 23.70
N LEU A 70 10.43 2.71 23.15
CA LEU A 70 9.46 2.75 22.04
C LEU A 70 10.13 2.78 20.66
N LEU A 71 11.45 2.87 20.60
CA LEU A 71 12.17 3.06 19.35
C LEU A 71 12.05 1.85 18.42
N ARG A 72 12.19 0.64 18.97
CA ARG A 72 12.12 -0.58 18.17
C ARG A 72 10.73 -0.78 17.54
N PRO A 73 9.61 -0.74 18.28
CA PRO A 73 8.28 -0.80 17.68
C PRO A 73 8.02 0.33 16.66
N LEU A 74 8.56 1.53 16.90
CA LEU A 74 8.42 2.66 15.96
C LEU A 74 9.14 2.38 14.65
N VAL A 75 10.39 1.91 14.70
CA VAL A 75 11.18 1.54 13.52
C VAL A 75 10.50 0.41 12.74
N GLU A 76 10.06 -0.65 13.44
CA GLU A 76 9.41 -1.82 12.81
C GLU A 76 8.08 -1.42 12.14
N THR A 77 7.25 -0.61 12.80
CA THR A 77 5.97 -0.16 12.25
C THR A 77 6.17 0.77 11.05
N HIS A 78 6.99 1.82 11.19
CA HIS A 78 7.19 2.77 10.09
C HIS A 78 7.98 2.15 8.94
N GLY A 79 8.88 1.20 9.21
CA GLY A 79 9.55 0.42 8.16
C GLY A 79 8.56 -0.35 7.30
N ARG A 80 7.51 -0.92 7.91
CA ARG A 80 6.43 -1.61 7.18
C ARG A 80 5.54 -0.64 6.41
N GLU A 81 5.18 0.50 7.01
CA GLU A 81 4.33 1.51 6.36
C GLU A 81 4.99 2.10 5.11
N LEU A 82 6.29 2.43 5.18
CA LEU A 82 7.04 2.91 4.01
C LEU A 82 7.18 1.82 2.94
N ALA A 83 7.39 0.56 3.34
CA ALA A 83 7.40 -0.55 2.39
C ALA A 83 6.04 -0.71 1.70
N GLU A 84 4.93 -0.64 2.45
CA GLU A 84 3.58 -0.73 1.89
C GLU A 84 3.25 0.42 0.94
N PHE A 85 3.71 1.64 1.24
CA PHE A 85 3.61 2.78 0.33
C PHE A 85 4.28 2.47 -1.01
N VAL A 86 5.52 1.98 -1.00
CA VAL A 86 6.26 1.63 -2.22
C VAL A 86 5.57 0.51 -2.99
N LEU A 87 5.16 -0.57 -2.30
CA LEU A 87 4.45 -1.69 -2.92
C LEU A 87 3.16 -1.25 -3.60
N SER A 88 2.41 -0.36 -2.96
CA SER A 88 1.18 0.22 -3.49
C SER A 88 1.45 1.11 -4.70
N GLY A 89 2.48 1.96 -4.63
CA GLY A 89 2.91 2.82 -5.74
C GLY A 89 3.27 2.01 -6.98
N VAL A 90 4.09 0.97 -6.80
CA VAL A 90 4.47 0.04 -7.89
C VAL A 90 3.24 -0.65 -8.48
N ALA A 91 2.32 -1.13 -7.66
CA ALA A 91 1.09 -1.79 -8.14
C ALA A 91 0.18 -0.84 -8.94
N ILE A 92 0.14 0.45 -8.57
CA ILE A 92 -0.62 1.48 -9.28
C ILE A 92 0.05 1.85 -10.60
N HIS A 93 1.38 1.96 -10.61
CA HIS A 93 2.16 2.34 -11.80
C HIS A 93 2.14 1.23 -12.86
N HIS A 94 2.17 -0.04 -12.45
CA HIS A 94 2.20 -1.20 -13.34
C HIS A 94 0.82 -1.86 -13.46
N ARG A 95 -0.16 -1.11 -13.99
CA ARG A 95 -1.50 -1.60 -14.32
C ARG A 95 -1.61 -1.90 -15.81
N PHE A 96 -1.98 -3.13 -16.14
CA PHE A 96 -2.16 -3.57 -17.53
C PHE A 96 -3.62 -3.92 -17.80
N GLY A 97 -4.14 -3.50 -18.95
CA GLY A 97 -5.43 -3.98 -19.46
C GLY A 97 -5.33 -5.44 -19.92
N LEU A 98 -6.46 -6.15 -19.95
CA LEU A 98 -6.50 -7.57 -20.33
C LEU A 98 -5.92 -7.81 -21.73
N SER A 99 -6.23 -6.93 -22.68
CA SER A 99 -5.74 -6.97 -24.07
C SER A 99 -4.21 -6.92 -24.20
N ALA A 100 -3.48 -6.38 -23.21
CA ALA A 100 -2.02 -6.34 -23.20
C ALA A 100 -1.40 -7.74 -23.02
N LEU A 101 -2.11 -8.68 -22.37
CA LEU A 101 -1.66 -10.08 -22.22
C LEU A 101 -2.12 -10.97 -23.38
N GLU A 102 -3.24 -10.65 -24.03
CA GLU A 102 -3.78 -11.47 -25.13
C GLU A 102 -3.02 -11.27 -26.45
N LYS A 103 -2.37 -10.12 -26.64
CA LYS A 103 -1.56 -9.80 -27.83
C LYS A 103 -0.13 -9.42 -27.44
N PRO A 104 0.67 -10.38 -26.92
CA PRO A 104 2.05 -10.10 -26.57
C PRO A 104 2.83 -9.70 -27.84
N THR A 105 3.24 -8.44 -27.93
CA THR A 105 3.99 -7.90 -29.07
C THR A 105 5.43 -7.62 -28.62
N GLY A 106 6.44 -8.21 -29.27
CA GLY A 106 7.88 -7.96 -28.99
C GLY A 106 8.50 -8.81 -27.87
N ASP A 107 9.57 -8.30 -27.22
CA ASP A 107 10.18 -8.83 -25.97
C ASP A 107 9.77 -7.97 -24.75
N PRO A 108 8.48 -8.01 -24.35
CA PRO A 108 7.91 -7.15 -23.30
C PRO A 108 8.47 -7.43 -21.90
N LEU A 109 9.06 -8.60 -21.67
CA LEU A 109 9.57 -9.00 -20.36
C LEU A 109 10.83 -8.21 -19.97
N ARG A 110 11.68 -7.85 -20.95
CA ARG A 110 12.87 -7.03 -20.68
C ARG A 110 12.52 -5.57 -20.37
N LEU A 111 11.59 -4.99 -21.11
CA LEU A 111 11.12 -3.61 -20.86
C LEU A 111 10.43 -3.54 -19.49
N LEU A 112 9.55 -4.50 -19.19
CA LEU A 112 8.87 -4.57 -17.90
C LEU A 112 9.85 -4.65 -16.71
N ARG A 113 10.95 -5.41 -16.84
CA ARG A 113 11.93 -5.53 -15.76
C ARG A 113 12.67 -4.22 -15.50
N SER A 114 13.02 -3.47 -16.55
CA SER A 114 13.65 -2.15 -16.40
C SER A 114 12.68 -1.17 -15.76
N ASP A 115 11.45 -1.10 -16.28
CA ASP A 115 10.43 -0.17 -15.78
C ASP A 115 10.06 -0.47 -14.32
N LEU A 116 9.96 -1.76 -13.95
CA LEU A 116 9.71 -2.17 -12.58
C LEU A 116 10.86 -1.79 -11.65
N TRP A 117 12.10 -1.95 -12.10
CA TRP A 117 13.27 -1.52 -11.33
C TRP A 117 13.25 -0.01 -11.10
N ASP A 118 12.99 0.78 -12.14
CA ASP A 118 12.87 2.24 -12.05
C ASP A 118 11.74 2.65 -11.10
N SER A 119 10.57 2.01 -11.18
CA SER A 119 9.42 2.31 -10.33
C SER A 119 9.69 2.00 -8.85
N ILE A 120 10.24 0.82 -8.54
CA ILE A 120 10.61 0.44 -7.17
C ILE A 120 11.59 1.47 -6.62
N ARG A 121 12.65 1.77 -7.37
CA ARG A 121 13.67 2.72 -6.96
C ARG A 121 13.08 4.11 -6.71
N SER A 122 12.31 4.65 -7.65
CA SER A 122 11.72 5.99 -7.53
C SER A 122 10.82 6.09 -6.31
N HIS A 123 9.94 5.11 -6.09
CA HIS A 123 9.04 5.11 -4.95
C HIS A 123 9.79 4.94 -3.62
N THR A 124 10.86 4.14 -3.58
CA THR A 124 11.73 4.06 -2.40
C THR A 124 12.37 5.41 -2.09
N GLU A 125 12.95 6.08 -3.09
CA GLU A 125 13.56 7.39 -2.91
C GLU A 125 12.52 8.46 -2.51
N ASP A 126 11.29 8.40 -3.02
CA ASP A 126 10.19 9.29 -2.62
C ASP A 126 9.81 9.09 -1.16
N ALA A 127 9.67 7.83 -0.72
CA ALA A 127 9.34 7.47 0.66
C ALA A 127 10.41 7.97 1.64
N GLU A 128 11.69 7.79 1.30
CA GLU A 128 12.82 8.29 2.09
C GLU A 128 12.80 9.82 2.21
N ARG A 129 12.62 10.52 1.08
CA ARG A 129 12.55 12.00 1.08
C ARG A 129 11.39 12.50 1.92
N HIS A 130 10.22 11.88 1.80
CA HIS A 130 9.05 12.25 2.56
C HIS A 130 9.28 12.05 4.06
N PHE A 131 9.81 10.88 4.46
CA PHE A 131 10.18 10.62 5.85
C PHE A 131 11.15 11.69 6.39
N VAL A 132 12.22 12.01 5.66
CA VAL A 132 13.21 13.02 6.09
C VAL A 132 12.56 14.38 6.28
N SER A 133 11.62 14.76 5.42
CA SER A 133 10.91 16.04 5.49
C SER A 133 10.06 16.19 6.75
N GLU A 134 9.52 15.08 7.27
CA GLU A 134 8.68 15.06 8.48
C GLU A 134 9.49 14.72 9.75
N ALA A 135 10.65 14.08 9.59
CA ALA A 135 11.47 13.55 10.68
C ALA A 135 12.10 14.62 11.60
N GLY A 136 12.02 15.90 11.24
CA GLY A 136 12.58 16.99 12.05
C GLY A 136 11.98 17.09 13.46
N GLY A 137 10.72 16.69 13.64
CA GLY A 137 10.02 16.72 14.94
C GLY A 137 10.14 15.43 15.76
N LEU A 138 10.63 14.33 15.17
CA LEU A 138 10.58 13.00 15.78
C LEU A 138 11.29 12.89 17.14
N PRO A 139 12.49 13.46 17.35
CA PRO A 139 13.17 13.34 18.65
C PRO A 139 12.34 13.94 19.80
N LYS A 140 11.64 15.05 19.53
CA LYS A 140 10.78 15.71 20.51
C LYS A 140 9.56 14.85 20.82
N ILE A 141 8.92 14.29 19.80
CA ILE A 141 7.74 13.42 19.95
C ILE A 141 8.09 12.16 20.76
N ILE A 142 9.23 11.51 20.46
CA ILE A 142 9.69 10.32 21.20
C ILE A 142 9.89 10.66 22.68
N THR A 143 10.59 11.76 22.97
CA THR A 143 10.84 12.20 24.35
C THR A 143 9.54 12.50 25.09
N GLU A 144 8.59 13.21 24.47
CA GLU A 144 7.29 13.52 25.06
C GLU A 144 6.47 12.26 25.33
N LEU A 145 6.48 11.29 24.41
CA LEU A 145 5.74 10.04 24.55
C LEU A 145 6.28 9.20 25.71
N GLU A 146 7.61 9.12 25.85
CA GLU A 146 8.27 8.41 26.95
C GLU A 146 8.03 9.06 28.31
N GLN A 147 8.04 10.40 28.39
CA GLN A 147 7.71 11.11 29.62
C GLN A 147 6.24 10.95 30.05
N ASN A 148 5.35 10.68 29.10
CA ASN A 148 3.92 10.46 29.35
C ASN A 148 3.54 8.99 29.53
N LEU A 149 4.39 8.04 29.11
CA LEU A 149 4.17 6.60 29.28
C LEU A 149 3.86 6.19 30.74
N PRO A 150 4.57 6.70 31.78
CA PRO A 150 4.26 6.40 33.18
C PRO A 150 2.88 6.92 33.62
N LYS A 151 2.35 7.96 32.96
CA LYS A 151 1.04 8.55 33.27
C LYS A 151 -0.09 7.81 32.55
N MET A 152 0.18 7.24 31.37
CA MET A 152 -0.79 6.45 30.60
C MET A 152 -1.03 5.08 31.24
N VAL A 153 0.03 4.42 31.74
CA VAL A 153 -0.08 3.14 32.45
C VAL A 153 -0.82 3.27 33.79
N ARG A 154 -0.84 4.47 34.39
CA ARG A 154 -1.49 4.75 35.69
C ARG A 154 -2.93 5.20 35.59
N ARG A 155 -3.48 5.43 34.39
CA ARG A 155 -4.89 5.79 34.24
C ARG A 155 -5.70 4.48 34.15
N PRO A 156 -6.52 4.12 35.15
CA PRO A 156 -7.46 3.02 34.96
C PRO A 156 -8.46 3.43 33.88
N ALA A 157 -8.94 2.46 33.11
CA ALA A 157 -10.14 2.65 32.32
C ALA A 157 -11.28 3.00 33.30
N GLU A 158 -11.69 4.27 33.33
CA GLU A 158 -12.99 4.69 33.84
C GLU A 158 -14.05 4.49 32.75
#